data_AF-A0A512IZN3-F1
#
_entry.id   AF-A0A512IZN3-F1
#
_cell.length_a   1.000
_cell.length_b   1.000
_cell.length_c   1.000
_cell.angle_alpha   90.00
_cell.angle_beta   90.00
_cell.angle_gamma   90.00
#
_symmetry.space_group_name_H-M   'P 1'
#
loop_
_entity.id
_entity.type
_entity.pdbx_description
1 polymer ?
#
loop_
_entity_poly.entity_id
_entity_poly.type
_entity_poly.pdbx_seq_one_letter_code
_entity_poly.pdbx_strand_id
1 'polypeptide(L)'
;MSRTVRTLLANLVKAALMSEDRASALWREEAAQALASVRASPQAVEGLKIDGLWSLAVREAEAPDLRAEEGQVSFTLPVGCPFALGEFVAPGGFDIDAGVERVRKSAATG
;
A
#
# COMPACT_ATOMS: atom_id res chain seq x y z
N MET A 1 13.95 1.01 -7.71
CA MET A 1 12.92 -0.01 -7.36
C MET A 1 12.37 0.16 -5.94
N SER A 2 13.21 0.27 -4.90
CA SER A 2 12.74 0.49 -3.51
C SER A 2 11.71 1.61 -3.35
N ARG A 3 11.92 2.76 -4.01
CA ARG A 3 10.95 3.87 -4.05
C ARG A 3 9.61 3.47 -4.64
N THR A 4 9.60 2.72 -5.75
CA THR A 4 8.38 2.27 -6.43
C THR A 4 7.58 1.30 -5.57
N VAL A 5 8.23 0.34 -4.91
CA VAL A 5 7.58 -0.57 -3.95
C VAL A 5 7.02 0.21 -2.77
N ARG A 6 7.76 1.20 -2.25
CA ARG A 6 7.24 2.09 -1.20
C ARG A 6 6.02 2.87 -1.67
N THR A 7 6.04 3.42 -2.88
CA THR A 7 4.89 4.14 -3.47
C THR A 7 3.67 3.23 -3.63
N LEU A 8 3.87 1.99 -4.10
CA LEU A 8 2.81 0.98 -4.16
C LEU A 8 2.19 0.77 -2.77
N LEU A 9 3.01 0.51 -1.75
CA LEU A 9 2.54 0.31 -0.38
C LEU A 9 1.81 1.55 0.16
N ALA A 10 2.34 2.75 -0.07
CA ALA A 10 1.75 3.99 0.41
C ALA A 10 0.38 4.22 -0.22
N ASN A 11 0.23 3.95 -1.52
CA ASN A 11 -1.04 4.08 -2.22
C ASN A 11 -2.08 3.05 -1.76
N LEU A 12 -1.67 1.82 -1.42
CA LEU A 12 -2.55 0.82 -0.81
C LEU A 12 -3.05 1.29 0.57
N VAL A 13 -2.16 1.88 1.39
CA VAL A 13 -2.55 2.44 2.70
C VAL A 13 -3.49 3.62 2.54
N LYS A 14 -3.18 4.58 1.66
CA LYS A 14 -4.07 5.73 1.39
C LYS A 14 -5.45 5.27 0.93
N ALA A 15 -5.50 4.36 -0.05
CA ALA A 15 -6.77 3.80 -0.53
C ALA A 15 -7.59 3.14 0.59
N ALA A 16 -6.91 2.46 1.53
CA ALA A 16 -7.53 1.83 2.69
C ALA A 16 -8.11 2.83 3.70
N LEU A 17 -7.43 3.96 3.93
CA LEU A 17 -7.80 4.98 4.91
C LEU A 17 -8.88 5.97 4.41
N MET A 18 -9.08 6.09 3.09
CA MET A 18 -10.11 6.96 2.53
C MET A 18 -11.52 6.40 2.78
N SER A 19 -12.38 7.23 3.41
CA SER A 19 -13.81 6.95 3.59
C SER A 19 -14.63 7.24 2.32
N GLU A 20 -14.18 8.16 1.47
CA GLU A 20 -14.84 8.46 0.20
C GLU A 20 -14.40 7.50 -0.91
N ASP A 21 -15.35 6.85 -1.57
CA ASP A 21 -15.09 5.88 -2.64
C ASP A 21 -14.27 6.47 -3.79
N ARG A 22 -14.49 7.75 -4.13
CA ARG A 22 -13.75 8.43 -5.20
C ARG A 22 -12.30 8.67 -4.84
N ALA A 23 -12.03 9.15 -3.62
CA ALA A 23 -10.66 9.32 -3.14
C ALA A 23 -9.94 7.97 -3.05
N SER A 24 -10.64 6.94 -2.55
CA SER A 24 -10.13 5.58 -2.50
C SER A 24 -9.80 5.01 -3.91
N ALA A 25 -10.64 5.27 -4.91
CA ALA A 25 -10.42 4.85 -6.30
C ALA A 25 -9.16 5.47 -6.92
N LEU A 26 -8.91 6.76 -6.72
CA LEU A 26 -7.71 7.44 -7.22
C LEU A 26 -6.43 6.77 -6.71
N TRP A 27 -6.38 6.44 -5.42
CA TRP A 27 -5.21 5.78 -4.84
C TRP A 27 -5.05 4.33 -5.32
N ARG A 28 -6.15 3.61 -5.61
CA ARG A 28 -6.08 2.28 -6.24
C ARG A 28 -5.48 2.36 -7.64
N GLU A 29 -5.84 3.37 -8.44
CA GLU A 29 -5.27 3.57 -9.77
C GLU A 29 -3.75 3.87 -9.70
N GLU A 30 -3.34 4.74 -8.78
CA GLU A 30 -1.92 5.03 -8.56
C GLU A 30 -1.15 3.80 -8.03
N ALA A 31 -1.78 2.97 -7.20
CA ALA A 31 -1.22 1.69 -6.77
C ALA A 31 -1.04 0.73 -7.96
N ALA A 32 -2.02 0.66 -8.88
CA ALA A 32 -1.94 -0.18 -10.07
C ALA A 32 -0.78 0.24 -11.00
N GLN A 33 -0.55 1.55 -11.18
CA GLN A 33 0.59 2.06 -11.96
C GLN A 33 1.95 1.71 -11.31
N ALA A 34 2.05 1.85 -9.99
CA ALA A 34 3.24 1.46 -9.25
C ALA A 34 3.49 -0.06 -9.32
N LEU A 35 2.44 -0.88 -9.22
CA LEU A 35 2.52 -2.33 -9.38
C LEU A 35 2.99 -2.72 -10.79
N ALA A 36 2.47 -2.08 -11.84
CA ALA A 36 2.94 -2.33 -13.21
C ALA A 36 4.44 -2.05 -13.35
N SER A 37 4.93 -0.97 -12.75
CA SER A 37 6.34 -0.62 -12.73
C SER A 37 7.21 -1.63 -11.96
N VAL A 38 6.69 -2.18 -10.85
CA VAL A 38 7.35 -3.27 -10.10
C VAL A 38 7.42 -4.54 -10.96
N ARG A 39 6.32 -4.91 -11.62
CA ARG A 39 6.25 -6.12 -12.46
C ARG A 39 7.09 -6.03 -13.72
N ALA A 40 7.37 -4.83 -14.23
CA ALA A 40 8.29 -4.63 -15.34
C ALA A 40 9.76 -4.93 -14.97
N SER A 41 10.09 -5.08 -13.68
CA SER A 41 11.45 -5.36 -13.21
C SER A 41 11.43 -6.27 -11.97
N PRO A 42 10.99 -7.53 -12.10
CA PRO A 42 10.74 -8.41 -10.95
C PRO A 42 12.02 -8.78 -10.20
N GLN A 43 13.16 -8.89 -10.88
CA GLN A 43 14.46 -9.11 -10.21
C GLN A 43 14.88 -7.93 -9.33
N ALA A 44 14.41 -6.71 -9.63
CA ALA A 44 14.80 -5.52 -8.88
C ALA A 44 14.12 -5.42 -7.51
N VAL A 45 13.15 -6.29 -7.20
CA VAL A 45 12.58 -6.40 -5.85
C VAL A 45 13.33 -7.40 -4.96
N GLU A 46 14.23 -8.20 -5.52
CA GLU A 46 15.05 -9.13 -4.75
C GLU A 46 15.95 -8.37 -3.76
N GLY A 47 16.03 -8.85 -2.52
CA GLY A 47 16.86 -8.25 -1.47
C GLY A 47 16.29 -6.97 -0.82
N LEU A 48 15.13 -6.48 -1.26
CA LEU A 48 14.46 -5.36 -0.59
C LEU A 48 13.98 -5.76 0.82
N LYS A 49 14.09 -4.82 1.76
CA LYS A 49 13.58 -4.97 3.13
C LYS A 49 12.16 -4.43 3.21
N ILE A 50 11.18 -5.30 2.98
CA ILE A 50 9.76 -4.91 2.85
C ILE A 50 9.21 -4.20 4.10
N ASP A 51 9.56 -4.64 5.31
CA ASP A 51 9.10 -3.99 6.54
C ASP A 51 9.64 -2.55 6.71
N GLY A 52 10.86 -2.30 6.23
CA GLY A 52 11.42 -0.95 6.19
C GLY A 52 10.70 -0.05 5.19
N LEU A 53 10.32 -0.61 4.03
CA LEU A 53 9.53 0.12 3.02
C LEU A 53 8.11 0.37 3.51
N TRP A 54 7.50 -0.61 4.20
CA TRP A 54 6.20 -0.50 4.84
C TRP A 54 6.16 0.63 5.87
N SER A 55 7.12 0.65 6.80
CA SER A 55 7.22 1.69 7.82
C SER A 55 7.30 3.10 7.23
N LEU A 56 8.01 3.25 6.09
CA LEU A 56 8.10 4.52 5.37
C LEU A 56 6.82 4.85 4.60
N ALA A 57 6.18 3.85 4.01
CA ALA A 57 4.93 4.00 3.27
C ALA A 57 3.76 4.41 4.18
N VAL A 58 3.66 3.82 5.37
CA VAL A 58 2.67 4.20 6.39
C VAL A 58 2.85 5.66 6.78
N ARG A 59 4.09 6.10 7.09
CA ARG A 59 4.38 7.50 7.42
C ARG A 59 4.04 8.47 6.28
N GLU A 60 4.19 8.05 5.03
CA GLU A 60 3.84 8.85 3.85
C GLU A 60 2.32 8.93 3.66
N ALA A 61 1.58 7.87 4.01
CA ALA A 61 0.14 7.83 3.95
C ALA A 61 -0.53 8.64 5.07
N GLU A 62 0.05 8.64 6.27
CA GLU A 62 -0.42 9.40 7.44
C GLU A 62 0.03 10.89 7.43
N ALA A 63 0.56 11.37 6.29
CA ALA A 63 1.03 12.74 6.16
C ALA A 63 -0.10 13.73 6.52
N PRO A 64 0.20 14.81 7.24
CA PRO A 64 -0.81 15.72 7.78
C PRO A 64 -1.70 16.35 6.70
N ASP A 65 -1.19 16.49 5.47
CA ASP A 65 -1.95 16.99 4.32
C ASP A 65 -3.11 16.08 3.88
N LEU A 66 -3.09 14.79 4.25
CA LEU A 66 -4.13 13.81 3.92
C LEU A 66 -5.17 13.65 5.04
N ARG A 67 -4.88 14.14 6.25
CA ARG A 67 -5.75 13.97 7.44
C ARG A 67 -7.12 14.62 7.34
N ALA A 68 -7.28 15.63 6.49
CA ALA A 68 -8.59 16.27 6.26
C ALA A 68 -9.54 15.38 5.44
N GLU A 69 -8.99 14.46 4.65
CA GLU A 69 -9.72 13.52 3.78
C GLU A 69 -9.84 12.11 4.39
N GLU A 70 -9.02 11.81 5.40
CA GLU A 70 -9.08 10.58 6.20
C GLU A 70 -10.32 10.57 7.11
N GLY A 71 -11.45 10.10 6.59
CA GLY A 71 -12.71 10.04 7.32
C GLY A 71 -12.84 8.90 8.35
N GLN A 72 -11.75 8.27 8.82
CA GLN A 72 -11.84 7.16 9.78
C GLN A 72 -11.08 7.39 11.10
N VAL A 73 -11.76 6.95 12.15
CA VAL A 73 -11.37 6.91 13.57
C VAL A 73 -10.16 5.98 13.76
N SER A 74 -9.04 6.54 14.22
CA SER A 74 -7.85 5.86 14.77
C SER A 74 -7.62 4.42 14.31
N PHE A 75 -7.14 4.24 13.09
CA PHE A 75 -6.58 2.98 12.64
C PHE A 75 -5.17 2.78 13.21
N THR A 76 -4.91 1.60 13.76
CA THR A 76 -3.55 1.20 14.15
C THR A 76 -3.01 0.26 13.08
N LEU A 77 -2.23 0.80 12.14
CA LEU A 77 -1.59 -0.01 11.11
C LEU A 77 -0.59 -0.99 11.74
N PRO A 78 -0.46 -2.21 11.19
CA PRO A 78 0.47 -3.20 11.73
C PRO A 78 1.92 -2.73 11.65
N VAL A 79 2.74 -3.14 12.61
CA VAL A 79 4.19 -2.83 12.63
C VAL A 79 4.92 -3.50 11.46
N GLY A 80 4.51 -4.73 11.11
CA GLY A 80 5.04 -5.48 9.97
C GLY A 80 4.19 -5.32 8.71
N CYS A 81 4.81 -5.48 7.55
CA CYS A 81 4.09 -5.45 6.27
C CYS A 81 3.15 -6.65 6.15
N PRO A 82 1.85 -6.48 5.82
CA PRO A 82 0.91 -7.59 5.62
C PRO A 82 1.07 -8.30 4.26
N PHE A 83 2.15 -8.00 3.53
CA PHE A 83 2.45 -8.52 2.20
C PHE A 83 3.88 -9.02 2.13
N ALA A 84 4.12 -10.04 1.32
CA ALA A 84 5.43 -10.49 0.88
C ALA A 84 5.79 -9.92 -0.49
N LEU A 85 7.08 -9.64 -0.74
CA LEU A 85 7.54 -9.11 -2.04
C LEU A 85 7.17 -10.02 -3.22
N GLY A 86 7.19 -11.34 -3.01
CA GLY A 86 6.83 -12.33 -4.02
C GLY A 86 5.38 -12.21 -4.49
N GLU A 87 4.47 -11.69 -3.65
CA GLU A 87 3.06 -11.49 -4.04
C GLU A 87 2.93 -10.44 -5.16
N PHE A 88 3.76 -9.39 -5.16
CA PHE A 88 3.68 -8.31 -6.17
C PHE A 88 4.18 -8.73 -7.56
N VAL A 89 5.04 -9.74 -7.63
CA VAL A 89 5.66 -10.21 -8.87
C VAL A 89 5.15 -11.58 -9.30
N ALA A 90 4.21 -12.17 -8.55
CA ALA A 90 3.63 -13.46 -8.86
C ALA A 90 2.97 -13.46 -10.27
N PRO A 91 3.06 -14.57 -11.02
CA PRO A 91 2.50 -14.66 -12.37
C PRO A 91 0.97 -14.51 -12.43
N GLY A 92 0.25 -14.73 -11.32
CA GLY A 92 -1.19 -14.45 -11.19
C GLY A 92 -1.55 -12.97 -10.99
N GLY A 93 -0.55 -12.11 -10.77
CA GLY A 93 -0.75 -10.71 -10.42
C GLY A 93 -1.16 -10.50 -8.96
N PHE A 94 -0.95 -9.27 -8.51
CA PHE A 94 -1.43 -8.81 -7.21
C PHE A 94 -2.75 -8.06 -7.43
N ASP A 95 -3.80 -8.48 -6.72
CA ASP A 95 -5.10 -7.82 -6.73
C ASP A 95 -5.06 -6.61 -5.79
N ILE A 96 -5.17 -5.40 -6.37
CA ILE A 96 -5.12 -4.13 -5.64
C ILE A 96 -6.28 -4.01 -4.67
N ASP A 97 -7.49 -4.40 -5.08
CA ASP A 97 -8.68 -4.30 -4.22
C ASP A 97 -8.57 -5.25 -3.03
N ALA A 98 -8.15 -6.49 -3.27
CA ALA A 98 -7.86 -7.44 -2.20
C ALA A 98 -6.74 -6.95 -1.28
N GLY A 99 -5.73 -6.25 -1.82
CA GLY A 99 -4.65 -5.62 -1.07
C GLY A 99 -5.17 -4.51 -0.16
N VAL A 100 -5.98 -3.60 -0.67
CA VAL A 100 -6.60 -2.51 0.11
C VAL A 100 -7.46 -3.07 1.23
N GLU A 101 -8.29 -4.07 0.95
CA GLU A 101 -9.11 -4.72 1.97
C GLU A 101 -8.27 -5.46 3.02
N ARG A 102 -7.12 -6.04 2.65
CA ARG A 102 -6.19 -6.62 3.62
C ARG A 102 -5.64 -5.56 4.57
N VAL A 103 -5.24 -4.39 4.04
CA VAL A 103 -4.76 -3.27 4.88
C VAL A 103 -5.86 -2.81 5.83
N ARG A 104 -7.09 -2.59 5.34
CA ARG A 104 -8.24 -2.20 6.19
C ARG A 104 -8.47 -3.20 7.32
N LYS A 105 -8.47 -4.49 7.01
CA LYS A 105 -8.64 -5.56 8.01
C LYS A 105 -7.51 -5.56 9.03
N SER A 106 -6.26 -5.48 8.58
CA SER A 106 -5.10 -5.44 9.48
C SER A 106 -5.11 -4.21 10.39
N ALA A 107 -5.59 -3.08 9.90
CA ALA A 107 -5.72 -1.85 10.67
C ALA A 107 -6.87 -1.88 11.70
N ALA A 108 -7.93 -2.63 11.40
CA ALA A 108 -9.08 -2.81 12.29
C ALA A 108 -8.85 -3.82 13.42
N THR A 109 -7.81 -4.67 13.32
CA THR A 109 -7.46 -5.70 14.32
C THR A 109 -6.37 -5.26 15.30
N GLY A 110 -6.06 -3.96 15.36
CA GLY A 110 -5.04 -3.37 16.23
C GLY A 110 -5.27 -3.61 17.72
#